data_AF-H8FXW2-F1
#
_entry.id   AF-H8FXW2-F1
#
_cell.length_a   1.000
_cell.length_b   1.000
_cell.length_c   1.000
_cell.angle_alpha   90.00
_cell.angle_beta   90.00
_cell.angle_gamma   90.00
#
_symmetry.space_group_name_H-M   'P 1'
#
loop_
_entity.id
_entity.type
_entity.pdbx_description
1 polymer ?
#
loop_
_entity_poly.entity_id
_entity_poly.type
_entity_poly.pdbx_seq_one_letter_code
_entity_poly.pdbx_strand_id
1 'polypeptide(L)'
;MAKLKLTSIPDDKPIKLTIEVPAAVFRDLAAYAEAMGRVNGQATPEPAKLVVPMIQRFMATDREFAKARRGDDHPSHQGAGTRNDHETPVQSSQTASLNSPPFSH
;
A
#
# COMPACT_ATOMS: atom_id res chain seq x y z
N MET A 1 -8.30 -21.35 17.96
CA MET A 1 -7.94 -21.74 16.58
C MET A 1 -7.22 -20.57 15.92
N ALA A 2 -5.96 -20.75 15.51
CA ALA A 2 -5.17 -19.66 14.94
C ALA A 2 -5.56 -19.43 13.47
N LYS A 3 -6.10 -18.25 13.16
CA LYS A 3 -6.44 -17.82 11.80
C LYS A 3 -5.15 -17.41 11.09
N LEU A 4 -4.71 -18.22 10.12
CA LEU A 4 -3.54 -17.91 9.29
C LEU A 4 -3.79 -16.60 8.52
N LYS A 5 -2.88 -15.63 8.66
CA LYS A 5 -2.94 -14.30 8.04
C LYS A 5 -2.34 -14.25 6.63
N LEU A 6 -2.12 -15.39 5.99
CA LEU A 6 -1.61 -15.44 4.62
C LEU A 6 -2.80 -15.35 3.65
N THR A 7 -3.28 -14.13 3.41
CA THR A 7 -4.48 -13.88 2.60
C THR A 7 -4.22 -13.93 1.09
N SER A 8 -2.96 -14.02 0.66
CA SER A 8 -2.60 -14.20 -0.74
C SER A 8 -1.18 -14.74 -0.86
N ILE A 9 -1.00 -15.76 -1.69
CA ILE A 9 0.32 -16.20 -2.17
C ILE A 9 0.64 -15.30 -3.36
N PRO A 10 1.82 -14.64 -3.40
CA PRO A 10 2.23 -13.87 -4.57
C PRO A 10 2.12 -14.71 -5.84
N ASP A 11 1.48 -14.17 -6.88
CA ASP A 11 1.52 -14.77 -8.22
C ASP A 11 2.93 -14.57 -8.78
N ASP A 12 3.82 -15.53 -8.50
CA ASP A 12 5.22 -15.55 -8.97
C ASP A 12 5.35 -15.95 -10.45
N LYS A 13 4.27 -15.82 -11.24
CA LYS A 13 4.32 -16.17 -12.67
C LYS A 13 5.34 -15.27 -13.39
N PRO A 14 6.39 -15.85 -13.99
CA PRO A 14 7.39 -15.07 -14.70
C PRO A 14 6.76 -14.40 -15.92
N ILE A 15 6.99 -13.10 -16.06
CA ILE A 15 6.57 -12.31 -17.22
C ILE A 15 7.75 -12.19 -18.18
N LYS A 16 7.55 -12.58 -19.44
CA LYS A 16 8.56 -12.41 -20.50
C LYS A 16 8.47 -10.99 -21.06
N LEU A 17 9.55 -10.23 -20.92
CA LEU A 17 9.71 -8.90 -21.47
C LEU A 17 10.75 -8.93 -22.60
N THR A 18 10.40 -8.41 -23.77
CA THR A 18 11.34 -8.17 -24.87
C THR A 18 11.77 -6.71 -24.82
N ILE A 19 13.07 -6.45 -24.78
CA ILE A 19 13.64 -5.10 -24.75
C ILE A 19 14.59 -4.92 -25.93
N GLU A 20 14.51 -3.76 -26.57
CA GLU A 20 15.50 -3.31 -27.53
C GLU A 20 16.42 -2.31 -26.85
N VAL A 21 17.74 -2.48 -27.03
CA VAL A 21 18.75 -1.60 -26.45
C VAL A 21 19.73 -1.17 -27.54
N PRO A 22 20.26 0.06 -27.48
CA PRO A 22 21.33 0.46 -28.38
C PRO A 22 22.54 -0.48 -28.28
N ALA A 23 23.21 -0.75 -29.40
CA ALA A 23 24.36 -1.65 -29.43
C ALA A 23 25.48 -1.23 -28.47
N ALA A 24 25.67 0.08 -28.27
CA ALA A 24 26.63 0.60 -27.31
C ALA A 24 26.33 0.13 -25.87
N VAL A 25 25.05 0.22 -25.46
CA VAL A 25 24.60 -0.21 -24.13
C VAL A 25 24.81 -1.72 -23.95
N PHE A 26 24.54 -2.53 -24.98
CA PHE A 26 24.78 -3.97 -24.89
C PHE A 26 26.26 -4.30 -24.71
N ARG A 27 27.17 -3.60 -25.42
CA ARG A 27 28.62 -3.78 -25.25
C ARG A 27 29.07 -3.42 -23.84
N ASP A 28 28.57 -2.31 -23.29
CA ASP A 28 28.91 -1.89 -21.93
C ASP A 28 28.39 -2.89 -20.89
N LEU A 29 27.19 -3.44 -21.10
CA LEU A 29 26.63 -4.48 -20.24
C LEU A 29 27.45 -5.78 -20.27
N ALA A 30 27.96 -6.17 -21.44
CA ALA A 30 28.86 -7.32 -21.58
C ALA A 30 30.21 -7.08 -20.87
N ALA A 31 30.81 -5.90 -21.04
CA ALA A 31 32.02 -5.54 -20.33
C ALA A 31 31.82 -5.52 -18.80
N TYR A 32 30.67 -5.04 -18.33
CA TYR A 32 30.32 -5.06 -16.92
C TYR A 32 30.16 -6.48 -16.36
N ALA A 33 29.54 -7.38 -17.14
CA ALA A 33 29.45 -8.80 -16.78
C ALA A 33 30.84 -9.44 -16.61
N GLU A 34 31.74 -9.18 -17.55
CA GLU A 34 33.12 -9.69 -17.46
C GLU A 34 33.85 -9.17 -16.22
N ALA A 35 33.73 -7.88 -15.94
CA ALA A 35 34.32 -7.28 -14.75
C ALA A 35 33.80 -7.95 -13.47
N MET A 36 32.49 -8.24 -13.41
CA MET A 36 31.88 -8.94 -12.27
C MET A 36 32.39 -10.38 -12.11
N GLY A 37 32.54 -11.13 -13.21
CA GLY A 37 33.11 -12.48 -13.18
C GLY A 37 34.54 -12.49 -12.64
N ARG A 38 35.36 -11.51 -13.08
CA ARG A 38 36.75 -11.34 -12.59
C ARG A 38 36.82 -11.02 -11.09
N VAL A 39 35.95 -10.13 -10.59
CA VAL A 39 35.94 -9.72 -9.18
C VAL A 39 35.50 -10.87 -8.26
N ASN A 40 34.49 -11.64 -8.68
CA ASN A 40 33.93 -12.70 -7.83
C ASN A 40 34.65 -14.05 -8.00
N GLY A 41 35.60 -14.16 -8.93
CA GLY A 41 36.21 -15.45 -9.30
C GLY A 41 35.20 -16.45 -9.87
N GLN A 42 34.10 -15.95 -10.42
CA GLN A 42 32.99 -16.75 -10.94
C GLN A 42 32.91 -16.63 -12.46
N ALA A 43 32.18 -17.55 -13.09
CA ALA A 43 31.87 -17.45 -14.50
C ALA A 43 31.19 -16.11 -14.81
N THR A 44 31.60 -15.49 -15.93
CA THR A 44 30.96 -14.28 -16.45
C THR A 44 29.46 -14.53 -16.65
N PRO A 45 28.57 -13.79 -15.98
CA PRO A 45 27.14 -13.92 -16.18
C PRO A 45 26.75 -13.47 -17.60
N GLU A 46 25.66 -14.02 -18.12
CA GLU A 46 25.07 -13.52 -19.36
C GLU A 46 24.61 -12.06 -19.17
N PRO A 47 24.88 -11.13 -20.11
CA PRO A 47 24.48 -9.72 -19.98
C PRO A 47 23.00 -9.54 -19.63
N ALA A 48 22.10 -10.30 -20.27
CA ALA A 48 20.66 -10.22 -20.04
C ALA A 48 20.27 -10.58 -18.59
N LYS A 49 21.00 -11.48 -17.93
CA LYS A 49 20.72 -11.88 -16.54
C LYS A 49 21.04 -10.79 -15.52
N LEU A 50 21.78 -9.75 -15.92
CA LEU A 50 22.07 -8.60 -15.06
C LEU A 50 20.94 -7.57 -15.04
N VAL A 51 20.12 -7.53 -16.09
CA VAL A 51 19.09 -6.49 -16.26
C VAL A 51 18.10 -6.50 -15.09
N VAL A 52 17.58 -7.68 -14.74
CA VAL A 52 16.61 -7.84 -13.64
C VAL A 52 17.16 -7.37 -12.29
N PRO A 53 18.30 -7.90 -11.78
CA PRO A 53 18.84 -7.45 -10.49
C PRO A 53 19.27 -5.98 -10.50
N MET A 54 19.72 -5.44 -11.63
CA MET A 54 20.03 -4.00 -11.75
C MET A 54 18.77 -3.14 -11.61
N ILE A 55 17.66 -3.50 -12.29
CA ILE A 55 16.37 -2.79 -12.17
C ILE A 55 15.82 -2.91 -10.75
N GLN A 56 15.89 -4.11 -10.14
CA GLN A 56 15.46 -4.31 -8.76
C GLN A 56 16.23 -3.41 -7.80
N ARG A 57 17.56 -3.34 -7.94
CA ARG A 57 18.40 -2.47 -7.10
C ARG A 57 18.10 -0.99 -7.35
N PHE A 58 17.87 -0.59 -8.60
CA PHE A 58 17.46 0.76 -8.94
C PHE A 58 16.14 1.14 -8.24
N MET A 59 15.08 0.34 -8.41
CA MET A 59 13.78 0.57 -7.77
C MET A 59 13.86 0.55 -6.24
N ALA A 60 14.70 -0.32 -5.66
CA ALA A 60 14.87 -0.40 -4.21
C ALA A 60 15.57 0.84 -3.61
N THR A 61 16.40 1.54 -4.39
CA THR A 61 17.19 2.70 -3.94
C THR A 61 16.56 4.04 -4.31
N ASP A 62 15.61 4.06 -5.26
CA ASP A 62 14.86 5.24 -5.62
C ASP A 62 13.86 5.63 -4.50
N ARG A 63 14.20 6.69 -3.78
CA ARG A 63 13.39 7.21 -2.66
C ARG A 63 12.07 7.81 -3.12
N GLU A 64 12.04 8.46 -4.28
CA GLU A 64 10.81 9.08 -4.79
C GLU A 64 9.83 7.98 -5.24
N PHE A 65 10.35 6.94 -5.89
CA PHE A 65 9.57 5.73 -6.16
C PHE A 65 9.04 5.07 -4.87
N ALA A 66 9.90 4.96 -3.84
CA ALA A 66 9.49 4.38 -2.56
C ALA A 66 8.40 5.20 -1.84
N LYS A 67 8.40 6.54 -1.96
CA LYS A 67 7.34 7.41 -1.42
C LYS A 67 6.02 7.22 -2.17
N ALA A 68 6.07 7.23 -3.50
CA ALA A 68 4.88 7.04 -4.34
C ALA A 68 4.18 5.71 -4.01
N ARG A 69 4.94 4.62 -3.91
CA ARG A 69 4.39 3.29 -3.55
C ARG A 69 3.72 3.24 -2.17
N ARG A 70 4.14 4.08 -1.21
CA ARG A 70 3.52 4.16 0.13
C ARG A 70 2.26 5.04 0.14
N GLY A 71 2.19 6.02 -0.76
CA GLY A 71 1.02 6.90 -0.90
C GLY A 71 -0.20 6.17 -1.47
N ASP A 72 0.01 5.18 -2.32
CA ASP A 72 -1.06 4.36 -2.92
C ASP A 72 -1.59 3.26 -1.98
N ASP A 73 -0.90 2.95 -0.88
CA ASP A 73 -1.31 1.94 0.11
C ASP A 73 -2.13 2.54 1.27
N HIS A 74 -2.59 3.80 1.14
CA HIS A 74 -3.58 4.34 2.07
C HIS A 74 -4.96 3.86 1.63
N PRO A 75 -5.62 2.92 2.35
CA PRO A 75 -7.01 2.62 2.06
C PRO A 75 -7.78 3.91 2.34
N SER A 76 -8.32 4.50 1.28
CA SER A 76 -9.38 5.48 1.36
C SER A 76 -10.65 4.80 1.89
N HIS A 77 -10.64 4.49 3.19
CA HIS A 77 -11.82 4.33 4.02
C HIS A 77 -11.93 5.59 4.90
N GLN A 78 -12.25 6.70 4.25
CA GLN A 78 -12.76 7.87 4.95
C GLN A 78 -14.00 8.35 4.21
N GLY A 79 -15.15 8.12 4.85
CA GLY A 79 -16.51 8.31 4.34
C GLY A 79 -17.32 7.02 4.57
N ALA A 80 -18.40 6.96 5.33
CA ALA A 80 -19.18 8.00 5.96
C ALA A 80 -19.90 7.38 7.18
N GLY A 81 -19.60 7.87 8.38
CA GLY A 81 -20.47 7.71 9.54
C GLY A 81 -21.28 8.99 9.66
N THR A 82 -22.46 9.01 9.03
CA THR A 82 -23.45 10.06 9.21
C THR A 82 -23.72 10.29 10.69
N ARG A 83 -23.72 11.58 11.06
CA ARG A 83 -24.20 12.10 12.33
C ARG A 83 -25.52 11.41 12.69
N ASN A 84 -25.53 10.67 13.81
CA ASN A 84 -26.78 10.40 14.50
C ASN A 84 -27.05 11.62 15.38
N ASP A 85 -27.92 12.49 14.90
CA ASP A 85 -28.54 13.51 15.70
C ASP A 85 -29.23 12.83 16.89
N HIS A 86 -28.77 13.16 18.09
CA HIS A 86 -29.32 12.65 19.34
C HIS A 86 -30.61 13.44 19.62
N GLU A 87 -31.72 12.98 19.05
CA GLU A 87 -33.05 13.43 19.44
C GLU A 87 -33.32 12.93 20.87
N THR A 88 -33.24 13.83 21.84
CA THR A 88 -33.60 13.57 23.24
C THR A 88 -35.10 13.24 23.34
N PRO A 89 -35.52 12.11 23.94
CA PRO A 89 -36.92 11.88 24.23
C PRO A 89 -37.32 12.72 25.44
N VAL A 90 -38.21 13.70 25.22
CA VAL A 90 -38.91 14.42 26.30
C VAL A 90 -39.82 13.42 27.01
N GLN A 91 -39.48 13.08 28.27
CA GLN A 91 -40.36 12.33 29.15
C GLN A 91 -41.56 13.18 29.55
N SER A 92 -42.70 12.92 28.90
CA SER A 92 -44.02 13.36 29.36
C SER A 92 -44.38 12.62 30.65
N SER A 93 -44.23 13.30 31.78
CA SER A 93 -44.69 12.81 33.09
C SER A 93 -45.47 13.92 33.78
N GLN A 94 -46.79 13.93 33.61
CA GLN A 94 -47.74 14.30 34.66
C GLN A 94 -49.18 14.14 34.16
N THR A 95 -49.81 13.07 34.61
CA THR A 95 -51.26 12.96 34.71
C THR A 95 -51.67 13.25 36.14
N ALA A 96 -52.84 13.89 36.24
CA ALA A 96 -53.70 14.05 37.42
C ALA A 96 -53.20 14.98 38.54
N SER A 97 -54.05 15.73 39.24
CA SER A 97 -55.38 16.29 39.03
C SER A 97 -55.69 16.99 40.36
N LEU A 98 -56.32 18.17 40.29
CA LEU A 98 -57.01 18.87 41.37
C LEU A 98 -56.20 19.26 42.62
N ASN A 99 -56.09 20.57 42.90
CA ASN A 99 -57.02 21.22 43.84
C ASN A 99 -56.78 22.74 43.88
N SER A 100 -57.83 23.53 43.60
CA SER A 100 -57.96 24.93 44.06
C SER A 100 -58.62 24.91 45.45
N PRO A 101 -58.46 25.91 46.33
CA PRO A 101 -59.12 27.21 46.14
C PRO A 101 -58.27 28.43 46.56
N PRO A 102 -58.71 29.66 46.26
CA PRO A 102 -58.04 30.89 46.65
C PRO A 102 -58.56 31.37 48.02
N PHE A 103 -57.68 31.94 48.84
CA PHE A 103 -58.10 32.90 49.86
C PHE A 103 -57.18 34.12 49.85
N SER A 104 -57.83 35.28 49.82
CA SER A 104 -57.29 36.63 49.69
C SER A 104 -56.96 37.30 51.03
N HIS A 105 -56.18 38.39 50.90
CA HIS A 105 -55.91 39.50 51.83
C HIS A 105 -54.87 39.31 52.94
#